data_AF-A0A6P6UUK5-F1
#
_entry.id   AF-A0A6P6UUK5-F1
#
_cell.length_a   1.000
_cell.length_b   1.000
_cell.length_c   1.000
_cell.angle_alpha   90.00
_cell.angle_beta   90.00
_cell.angle_gamma   90.00
#
_symmetry.space_group_name_H-M   'P 1'
#
loop_
_entity.id
_entity.type
_entity.pdbx_description
1 polymer ?
#
loop_
_entity_poly.entity_id
_entity_poly.type
_entity_poly.pdbx_seq_one_letter_code
_entity_poly.pdbx_strand_id
1 'polypeptide(L)'
;MLNIQIGGVKSVTLGDEEARVRNSKKIIFERVASPTFPFLVEVRERDYWAIHRTGRSVDALLRGRKSFVEIRKRDKDMKIMIERWKMEA
;
A
#
# COMPACT_ATOMS: atom_id res chain seq x y z
N MET A 1 -8.69 7.57 -16.40
CA MET A 1 -8.17 8.40 -15.29
C MET A 1 -8.95 8.00 -14.04
N LEU A 2 -8.42 7.06 -13.26
CA LEU A 2 -9.04 6.62 -12.01
C LEU A 2 -8.79 7.72 -10.97
N ASN A 3 -9.85 8.40 -10.55
CA ASN A 3 -9.82 9.35 -9.44
C ASN A 3 -9.57 8.57 -8.14
N ILE A 4 -8.33 8.57 -7.64
CA ILE A 4 -7.97 7.89 -6.39
C ILE A 4 -8.45 8.76 -5.23
N GLN A 5 -9.73 8.61 -4.91
CA GLN A 5 -10.39 9.12 -3.71
C GLN A 5 -10.48 8.03 -2.63
N ILE A 6 -9.51 7.12 -2.62
CA ILE A 6 -9.43 6.02 -1.65
C ILE A 6 -8.19 6.28 -0.78
N GLY A 7 -8.40 6.75 0.45
CA GLY A 7 -7.48 6.47 1.56
C GLY A 7 -6.38 7.49 1.91
N GLY A 8 -6.53 8.78 1.60
CA GLY A 8 -5.68 9.82 2.20
C GLY A 8 -4.32 10.05 1.53
N VAL A 9 -4.23 9.84 0.22
CA VAL A 9 -3.09 10.25 -0.62
C VAL A 9 -3.52 11.46 -1.47
N LYS A 10 -2.66 12.48 -1.59
CA LYS A 10 -2.92 13.70 -2.37
C LYS A 10 -1.77 13.96 -3.34
N SER A 11 -2.08 14.52 -4.49
CA SER A 11 -1.08 15.11 -5.40
C SER A 11 -0.64 16.45 -4.82
N VAL A 12 0.66 16.60 -4.54
CA VAL A 12 1.26 17.85 -4.07
C VAL A 12 2.26 18.37 -5.09
N THR A 13 2.35 19.70 -5.21
CA THR A 13 3.32 20.37 -6.06
C THR A 13 4.47 20.87 -5.19
N LEU A 14 5.67 20.35 -5.42
CA LEU A 14 6.89 20.82 -4.76
C LEU A 14 7.41 22.08 -5.45
N GLY A 15 8.07 22.94 -4.67
CA GLY A 15 8.93 24.00 -5.23
C GLY A 15 10.17 23.39 -5.92
N ASP A 16 10.83 24.15 -6.80
CA ASP A 16 11.96 23.64 -7.60
C ASP A 16 13.17 23.22 -6.73
N GLU A 17 13.40 23.93 -5.62
CA GLU A 17 14.45 23.59 -4.66
C GLU A 17 14.17 22.26 -3.93
N GLU A 18 12.97 22.09 -3.40
CA GLU A 18 12.55 20.85 -2.72
C GLU A 18 12.50 19.66 -3.68
N ALA A 19 12.04 19.88 -4.92
CA ALA A 19 12.04 18.86 -5.97
C ALA A 19 13.48 18.40 -6.31
N ARG A 20 14.43 19.34 -6.38
CA ARG A 20 15.85 19.07 -6.62
C ARG A 20 16.49 18.33 -5.44
N VAL A 21 16.23 18.75 -4.20
CA VAL A 21 16.74 18.09 -2.98
C VAL A 21 16.27 16.63 -2.88
N ARG A 22 14.99 16.37 -3.22
CA ARG A 22 14.41 15.02 -3.21
C ARG A 22 14.66 14.23 -4.49
N ASN A 23 15.38 14.78 -5.47
CA ASN A 23 15.57 14.22 -6.80
C ASN A 23 14.27 13.65 -7.40
N SER A 24 13.20 14.44 -7.34
CA SER A 24 11.85 14.01 -7.66
C SER A 24 11.18 14.99 -8.63
N LYS A 25 10.06 14.57 -9.24
CA LYS A 25 9.27 15.44 -10.10
C LYS A 25 8.66 16.57 -9.27
N LYS A 26 8.38 17.70 -9.91
CA LYS A 26 7.67 18.85 -9.29
C LYS A 26 6.28 18.48 -8.77
N ILE A 27 5.70 17.37 -9.22
CA ILE A 27 4.45 16.81 -8.72
C ILE A 27 4.72 15.41 -8.18
N ILE A 28 4.42 15.18 -6.90
CA ILE A 28 4.52 13.88 -6.24
C ILE A 28 3.22 13.52 -5.55
N PHE A 29 3.03 12.23 -5.27
CA PHE A 29 1.94 11.76 -4.42
C PHE A 29 2.47 11.62 -2.98
N GLU A 30 1.77 12.24 -2.03
CA GLU A 30 2.10 12.14 -0.60
C GLU A 30 0.90 11.69 0.21
N ARG A 31 1.18 10.95 1.29
CA ARG A 31 0.18 10.61 2.29
C ARG A 31 -0.06 11.82 3.20
N VAL A 32 -1.29 12.30 3.25
CA VAL A 32 -1.66 13.54 3.97
C VAL A 32 -2.29 13.29 5.35
N ALA A 33 -2.62 12.03 5.66
CA ALA A 33 -3.21 11.65 6.94
C ALA A 33 -2.92 10.18 7.27
N SER A 34 -3.15 9.79 8.53
CA SER A 34 -3.23 8.37 8.89
C SER A 34 -4.31 7.67 8.05
N PRO A 35 -4.11 6.41 7.63
CA PRO A 35 -5.11 5.71 6.84
C PRO A 35 -6.39 5.51 7.65
N THR A 36 -7.55 5.69 7.03
CA THR A 36 -8.86 5.47 7.65
C THR A 36 -9.00 4.06 8.23
N PHE A 37 -8.43 3.08 7.54
CA PHE A 37 -8.38 1.69 7.99
C PHE A 37 -6.92 1.24 8.17
N PRO A 38 -6.57 0.63 9.32
CA PRO A 38 -5.20 0.20 9.58
C PRO A 38 -4.75 -0.97 8.68
N PHE A 39 -5.70 -1.72 8.13
CA PHE A 39 -5.45 -2.86 7.24
C PHE A 39 -6.35 -2.81 6.00
N LEU A 40 -5.83 -3.32 4.89
CA LEU A 40 -6.54 -3.60 3.66
C LEU A 40 -6.42 -5.10 3.37
N VAL A 41 -7.54 -5.75 3.03
CA VAL A 41 -7.58 -7.17 2.66
C VAL A 41 -7.80 -7.26 1.16
N GLU A 42 -6.83 -7.81 0.46
CA GLU A 42 -6.91 -8.15 -0.97
C GLU A 42 -7.37 -9.60 -1.10
N VAL A 43 -8.55 -9.81 -1.66
CA VAL A 43 -9.07 -11.15 -1.98
C VAL A 43 -8.53 -11.57 -3.34
N ARG A 44 -7.62 -12.55 -3.38
CA ARG A 44 -7.06 -13.08 -4.65
C ARG A 44 -7.81 -14.31 -5.12
N GLU A 45 -8.07 -15.22 -4.19
CA GLU A 45 -8.87 -16.41 -4.43
C GLU A 45 -9.81 -16.62 -3.24
N ARG A 46 -10.78 -17.54 -3.39
CA ARG A 46 -11.79 -17.82 -2.37
C ARG A 46 -11.20 -18.07 -0.99
N ASP A 47 -10.08 -18.78 -0.95
CA ASP A 47 -9.40 -19.23 0.27
C ASP A 47 -7.96 -18.70 0.35
N TYR A 48 -7.64 -17.60 -0.35
CA TYR A 48 -6.33 -16.94 -0.36
C TYR A 48 -6.47 -15.42 -0.34
N TRP A 49 -5.89 -14.78 0.68
CA TRP A 49 -5.94 -13.34 0.88
C TRP A 49 -4.56 -12.77 1.18
N ALA A 50 -4.32 -11.54 0.73
CA ALA A 50 -3.19 -10.73 1.18
C ALA A 50 -3.69 -9.63 2.13
N ILE A 51 -3.03 -9.49 3.27
CA ILE A 51 -3.32 -8.48 4.28
C ILE A 51 -2.21 -7.44 4.24
N HIS A 52 -2.59 -6.23 3.86
CA HIS A 52 -1.72 -5.08 3.78
C HIS A 52 -1.86 -4.24 5.06
N ARG A 53 -0.73 -3.79 5.61
CA ARG A 53 -0.75 -2.69 6.59
C ARG A 53 -0.85 -1.39 5.82
N THR A 54 -2.06 -0.84 5.69
CA THR A 54 -2.39 0.23 4.74
C THR A 54 -1.34 1.33 4.67
N GLY A 55 -0.96 1.91 5.81
CA GLY A 55 0.05 2.99 5.84
C GLY A 55 1.41 2.54 5.30
N ARG A 56 1.93 1.39 5.77
CA ARG A 56 3.22 0.87 5.31
C ARG A 56 3.20 0.47 3.84
N SER A 57 2.10 -0.11 3.37
CA SER A 57 1.97 -0.54 1.98
C SER A 57 1.89 0.66 1.04
N VAL A 58 1.12 1.68 1.39
CA VAL A 58 1.08 2.96 0.65
C VAL A 58 2.44 3.64 0.67
N ASP A 59 3.12 3.74 1.82
CA ASP A 59 4.44 4.36 1.92
C ASP A 59 5.49 3.62 1.06
N ALA A 60 5.42 2.29 0.98
CA ALA A 60 6.28 1.49 0.10
C ALA A 60 6.00 1.78 -1.37
N LEU A 61 4.73 1.75 -1.78
CA LEU A 61 4.30 2.01 -3.16
C LEU A 61 4.66 3.42 -3.62
N LEU A 62 4.45 4.44 -2.78
CA LEU A 62 4.84 5.82 -3.07
C LEU A 62 6.35 5.99 -3.28
N ARG A 63 7.17 5.13 -2.69
CA ARG A 63 8.63 5.10 -2.86
C ARG A 63 9.08 4.18 -4.00
N GLY A 64 8.14 3.64 -4.80
CA GLY A 64 8.44 2.67 -5.85
C GLY A 64 8.99 1.34 -5.30
N ARG A 65 8.71 1.02 -4.04
CA ARG A 65 9.14 -0.22 -3.38
C ARG A 65 7.99 -1.20 -3.28
N LYS A 66 8.37 -2.47 -3.26
CA LYS A 66 7.49 -3.61 -2.99
C LYS A 66 6.90 -3.52 -1.59
N SER A 67 5.58 -3.70 -1.48
CA SER A 67 4.92 -3.73 -0.17
C SER A 67 5.03 -5.12 0.46
N PHE A 68 5.16 -5.16 1.78
CA PHE A 68 5.12 -6.43 2.53
C PHE A 68 3.68 -6.74 2.92
N VAL A 69 3.26 -7.96 2.62
CA VAL A 69 1.93 -8.47 2.94
C VAL A 69 2.00 -9.73 3.80
N GLU A 70 1.00 -9.90 4.64
CA GLU A 70 0.73 -11.16 5.31
C GLU A 70 -0.24 -11.97 4.44
N ILE A 71 0.15 -13.19 4.08
CA ILE A 71 -0.71 -14.07 3.31
C ILE A 71 -1.52 -14.91 4.28
N ARG A 72 -2.83 -14.98 4.04
CA ARG A 72 -3.73 -15.88 4.75
C ARG A 72 -4.30 -16.87 3.76
N LYS A 73 -4.30 -18.14 4.14
CA LYS A 73 -4.94 -19.22 3.39
C LYS A 73 -5.94 -19.91 4.27
N ARG A 74 -7.05 -20.38 3.70
CA ARG A 74 -7.97 -21.28 4.39
C ARG A 74 -7.81 -22.69 3.86
N ASP A 75 -7.69 -23.64 4.77
CA ASP A 75 -7.62 -25.06 4.43
C ASP A 75 -9.02 -25.69 4.30
N LYS A 76 -9.06 -26.98 3.96
CA LYS A 76 -10.31 -27.74 3.81
C LYS A 76 -11.09 -27.90 5.12
N ASP A 77 -10.44 -27.74 6.26
CA ASP A 77 -11.03 -27.82 7.60
C ASP A 77 -11.47 -26.43 8.10
N MET A 78 -11.52 -25.43 7.20
CA MET A 78 -11.87 -24.04 7.50
C MET A 78 -10.91 -23.33 8.46
N LYS A 79 -9.70 -23.87 8.69
CA LYS A 79 -8.67 -23.22 9.50
C LYS A 79 -7.89 -22.21 8.68
N ILE A 80 -7.52 -21.10 9.32
CA ILE A 80 -6.73 -20.04 8.70
C ILE A 80 -5.25 -20.28 8.98
N MET A 81 -4.49 -20.52 7.91
CA MET A 81 -3.04 -20.59 7.91
C MET A 81 -2.46 -19.22 7.57
N ILE A 82 -1.56 -18.71 8.42
CA ILE A 82 -0.92 -17.41 8.24
C ILE A 82 0.52 -17.62 7.75
N GLU A 83 0.79 -17.25 6.50
CA GLU A 83 2.12 -17.17 5.92
C GLU A 83 2.63 -15.74 6.08
N ARG A 84 3.58 -15.56 7.00
CA ARG A 84 4.09 -14.23 7.34
C ARG A 84 5.16 -13.79 6.32
N TRP A 85 4.92 -12.62 5.71
CA TRP A 85 5.85 -11.84 4.86
C TRP A 85 6.17 -12.42 3.48
N LYS A 86 5.33 -12.13 2.49
CA LYS A 86 5.73 -12.13 1.07
C LYS A 86 6.02 -10.70 0.61
N MET A 87 7.07 -10.53 -0.18
CA MET A 87 7.33 -9.32 -0.94
C MET A 87 6.49 -9.37 -2.22
N GLU A 88 5.60 -8.40 -2.40
CA GLU A 88 4.79 -8.32 -3.61
C GLU A 88 5.52 -7.58 -4.73
N ALA A 89 5.36 -8.02 -5.98
CA ALA A 89 6.09 -7.50 -7.14
C ALA A 89 5.61 -6.13 -7.63
#